data_AF-B1C9X4-F1
#
_entry.id   AF-B1C9X4-F1
#
_cell.length_a   1.000
_cell.length_b   1.000
_cell.length_c   1.000
_cell.angle_alpha   90.00
_cell.angle_beta   90.00
_cell.angle_gamma   90.00
#
_symmetry.space_group_name_H-M   'P 1'
#
loop_
_entity.id
_entity.type
_entity.pdbx_description
1 polymer ?
#
loop_
_entity_poly.entity_id
_entity_poly.type
_entity_poly.pdbx_seq_one_letter_code
_entity_poly.pdbx_strand_id
1 'polypeptide(L)'
;MAIGEIASLTGSTTSANYFPDKVDNNGKSSKIETIVLEDPKFKDGKDYAVQQGAGMVVTKSTEQEEYASVVFLKWFTEEERNINFCGDSGYLPVKKDANNIDSFNKVIKENNINLNDKVKKTMDVAYDTLKNNTLYTNKAFDGGRNARKVLEYNLYDLAINDRKEVEKALKNGKSLEEATKKYTSDKNFEKWYESFNKALKDSVK
;
A
#
# COMPACT_ATOMS: atom_id res chain seq x y z
N MET A 1 -0.10 -18.10 7.10
CA MET A 1 0.02 -19.20 6.14
C MET A 1 -0.70 -18.76 4.87
N ALA A 2 -0.02 -18.70 3.73
CA ALA A 2 -0.68 -18.38 2.47
C ALA A 2 -1.32 -19.64 1.89
N ILE A 3 -2.56 -19.51 1.41
CA ILE A 3 -3.37 -20.62 0.88
C ILE A 3 -3.50 -20.62 -0.65
N GLY A 4 -2.93 -19.62 -1.33
CA GLY A 4 -2.83 -19.60 -2.80
C GLY A 4 -4.06 -19.06 -3.52
N GLU A 5 -4.97 -18.38 -2.82
CA GLU A 5 -6.17 -17.79 -3.42
C GLU A 5 -5.92 -16.43 -4.09
N ILE A 6 -4.79 -15.78 -3.80
CA ILE A 6 -4.41 -14.47 -4.34
C ILE A 6 -3.21 -14.65 -5.27
N ALA A 7 -3.39 -14.31 -6.55
CA ALA A 7 -2.36 -14.42 -7.57
C ALA A 7 -1.41 -13.20 -7.62
N SER A 8 -1.89 -12.02 -7.23
CA SER A 8 -1.12 -10.78 -7.21
C SER A 8 -1.63 -9.82 -6.13
N LEU A 9 -0.75 -8.92 -5.69
CA LEU A 9 -1.11 -7.85 -4.77
C LEU A 9 -0.39 -6.56 -5.15
N THR A 10 -1.06 -5.44 -4.92
CA THR A 10 -0.44 -4.11 -4.85
C THR A 10 -0.27 -3.77 -3.37
N GLY A 11 0.93 -3.36 -2.98
CA GLY A 11 1.25 -3.08 -1.58
C GLY A 11 2.45 -2.15 -1.44
N SER A 12 2.69 -1.71 -0.21
CA SER A 12 3.88 -0.91 0.09
C SER A 12 5.17 -1.71 -0.14
N THR A 13 6.28 -1.03 -0.40
CA THR A 13 7.60 -1.66 -0.49
C THR A 13 7.95 -2.48 0.76
N THR A 14 7.49 -2.03 1.94
CA THR A 14 7.65 -2.74 3.22
C THR A 14 6.93 -4.10 3.26
N SER A 15 5.90 -4.29 2.43
CA SER A 15 5.13 -5.55 2.35
C SER A 15 5.98 -6.71 1.81
N ALA A 16 7.05 -6.42 1.08
CA ALA A 16 7.99 -7.44 0.56
C ALA A 16 8.61 -8.30 1.68
N ASN A 17 8.84 -7.70 2.86
CA ASN A 17 9.35 -8.40 4.04
C ASN A 17 8.37 -9.45 4.60
N TYR A 18 7.07 -9.21 4.43
CA TYR A 18 6.01 -10.07 4.96
C TYR A 18 5.45 -11.04 3.90
N PHE A 19 5.84 -10.87 2.64
CA PHE A 19 5.36 -11.72 1.57
C PHE A 19 5.86 -13.16 1.77
N PRO A 20 4.98 -14.18 1.74
CA PRO A 20 5.36 -15.55 2.05
C PRO A 20 6.24 -16.17 0.96
N ASP A 21 7.16 -17.05 1.35
CA ASP A 21 8.00 -17.83 0.42
C ASP A 21 7.35 -19.13 -0.05
N LYS A 22 6.27 -19.54 0.64
CA LYS A 22 5.57 -20.80 0.39
C LYS A 22 4.06 -20.60 0.53
N VAL A 23 3.33 -21.33 -0.31
CA VAL A 23 1.90 -21.56 -0.16
C VAL A 23 1.70 -22.93 0.46
N ASP A 24 0.72 -23.07 1.35
CA ASP A 24 0.20 -24.34 1.84
C ASP A 24 -1.23 -24.51 1.33
N ASN A 25 -1.46 -25.55 0.54
CA ASN A 25 -2.79 -25.91 0.09
C ASN A 25 -3.11 -27.33 0.58
N ASN A 26 -3.95 -27.42 1.62
CA ASN A 26 -4.40 -28.67 2.23
C ASN A 26 -3.23 -29.60 2.64
N GLY A 27 -2.20 -29.02 3.28
CA GLY A 27 -1.03 -29.77 3.78
C GLY A 27 0.05 -30.00 2.73
N LYS A 28 -0.13 -29.51 1.49
CA LYS A 28 0.90 -29.51 0.46
C LYS A 28 1.55 -28.14 0.38
N SER A 29 2.82 -28.07 0.78
CA SER A 29 3.61 -26.84 0.69
C SER A 29 4.39 -26.76 -0.63
N SER A 30 4.30 -25.63 -1.32
CA SER A 30 5.08 -25.33 -2.53
C SER A 30 5.70 -23.94 -2.47
N LYS A 31 6.90 -23.78 -3.05
CA LYS A 31 7.59 -22.49 -3.12
C LYS A 31 6.80 -21.52 -4.01
N ILE A 32 6.76 -20.26 -3.62
CA ILE A 32 6.22 -19.18 -4.45
C ILE A 32 7.37 -18.57 -5.25
N GLU A 33 7.21 -18.54 -6.58
CA GLU A 33 8.05 -17.73 -7.44
C GLU A 33 7.49 -16.32 -7.54
N THR A 34 8.33 -15.33 -7.28
CA THR A 34 7.91 -13.92 -7.20
C THR A 34 8.57 -13.08 -8.27
N ILE A 35 7.75 -12.32 -8.96
CA ILE A 35 8.15 -11.16 -9.74
C ILE A 35 7.63 -9.91 -9.02
N VAL A 36 8.38 -8.83 -9.10
CA VAL A 36 7.94 -7.51 -8.65
C VAL A 36 7.81 -6.66 -9.91
N LEU A 37 6.68 -5.98 -10.04
CA LEU A 37 6.35 -5.12 -11.17
C LEU A 37 5.93 -3.75 -10.65
N GLU A 38 6.05 -2.75 -11.49
CA GLU A 38 5.44 -1.44 -11.24
C GLU A 38 3.92 -1.57 -11.12
N ASP A 39 3.30 -0.66 -10.37
CA ASP A 39 1.85 -0.57 -10.29
C ASP A 39 1.19 -0.42 -11.67
N PRO A 40 0.03 -1.07 -11.91
CA PRO A 40 -0.64 -1.02 -13.19
C PRO A 40 -1.09 0.40 -13.53
N LYS A 41 -0.94 0.76 -14.81
CA LYS A 41 -1.32 2.07 -15.35
C LYS A 41 -2.54 1.92 -16.25
N PHE A 42 -3.41 2.94 -16.24
CA PHE A 42 -4.49 3.01 -17.21
C PHE A 42 -3.92 3.18 -18.62
N LYS A 43 -4.60 2.58 -19.61
CA LYS A 43 -4.31 2.84 -21.03
C LYS A 43 -4.44 4.34 -21.29
N ASP A 44 -3.41 4.93 -21.91
CA ASP A 44 -3.29 6.38 -22.15
C ASP A 44 -3.21 7.25 -20.88
N GLY A 45 -3.04 6.61 -19.71
CA GLY A 45 -2.77 7.28 -18.44
C GLY A 45 -1.35 7.82 -18.36
N LYS A 46 -1.13 8.78 -17.45
CA LYS A 46 0.21 9.31 -17.13
C LYS A 46 0.86 8.49 -16.02
N ASP A 47 2.18 8.52 -15.97
CA ASP A 47 2.99 7.87 -14.93
C ASP A 47 2.85 8.59 -13.59
N TYR A 48 1.85 8.22 -12.80
CA TYR A 48 1.67 8.66 -11.42
C TYR A 48 1.91 7.53 -10.45
N ALA A 49 2.60 7.81 -9.35
CA ALA A 49 2.78 6.86 -8.26
C ALA A 49 2.49 7.55 -6.92
N VAL A 50 1.78 6.85 -6.03
CA VAL A 50 1.49 7.36 -4.69
C VAL A 50 2.73 7.25 -3.82
N GLN A 51 3.09 8.34 -3.17
CA GLN A 51 4.12 8.37 -2.15
C GLN A 51 3.44 8.48 -0.78
N GLN A 52 3.51 7.40 -0.01
CA GLN A 52 2.92 7.32 1.32
C GLN A 52 3.90 6.65 2.29
N GLY A 53 3.91 7.15 3.52
CA GLY A 53 4.73 6.62 4.60
C GLY A 53 4.31 7.23 5.93
N ALA A 54 5.17 7.06 6.93
CA ALA A 54 5.01 7.73 8.22
C ALA A 54 5.90 8.97 8.29
N GLY A 55 5.39 10.02 8.93
CA GLY A 55 6.19 11.15 9.38
C GLY A 55 6.50 11.01 10.88
N MET A 56 7.58 11.62 11.32
CA MET A 56 7.88 11.80 12.74
C MET A 56 7.55 13.23 13.15
N VAL A 57 6.91 13.40 14.31
CA VAL A 57 6.54 14.71 14.86
C VAL A 57 7.07 14.84 16.28
N VAL A 58 7.52 16.05 16.63
CA VAL A 58 7.87 16.40 18.01
C VAL A 58 6.65 17.08 18.62
N THR A 59 6.15 16.53 19.72
CA THR A 59 5.06 17.13 20.49
C THR A 59 5.60 18.15 21.49
N LYS A 60 4.78 19.14 21.84
CA LYS A 60 5.14 20.17 22.81
C LYS A 60 5.62 19.56 24.13
N SER A 61 6.82 19.94 24.57
CA SER A 61 7.46 19.48 25.81
C SER A 61 8.37 20.57 26.39
N THR A 62 9.42 20.19 27.13
CA THR A 62 10.50 21.11 27.51
C THR A 62 11.40 21.43 26.32
N GLU A 63 12.02 22.61 26.32
CA GLU A 63 12.95 23.02 25.26
C GLU A 63 14.10 22.01 25.08
N GLN A 64 14.59 21.44 26.18
CA GLN A 64 15.66 20.44 26.17
C GLN A 64 15.25 19.14 25.47
N GLU A 65 14.03 18.63 25.73
CA GLU A 65 13.52 17.41 25.10
C GLU A 65 13.18 17.63 23.63
N GLU A 66 12.58 18.79 23.30
CA GLU A 66 12.30 19.17 21.92
C GLU A 66 13.60 19.28 21.11
N TYR A 67 14.63 19.93 21.67
CA TYR A 67 15.95 20.01 21.04
C TYR A 67 16.59 18.64 20.84
N ALA A 68 16.62 17.81 21.88
CA ALA A 68 17.18 16.46 21.82
C ALA A 68 16.46 15.59 20.77
N SER A 69 15.13 15.70 20.68
CA SER A 69 14.32 15.01 19.67
C SER A 69 14.70 15.44 18.25
N VAL A 70 14.88 16.74 18.02
CA VAL A 70 15.32 17.27 16.71
C VAL A 70 16.73 16.81 16.36
N VAL A 71 17.65 16.78 17.32
CA VAL A 71 19.02 16.25 17.11
C VAL A 71 18.96 14.77 16.71
N PHE A 72 18.16 13.97 17.41
CA PHE A 72 17.95 12.57 17.07
C PHE A 72 17.37 12.40 15.65
N LEU A 73 16.36 13.18 15.28
CA LEU A 73 15.75 13.09 13.94
C LEU A 73 16.74 13.48 12.83
N LYS A 74 17.60 14.48 13.07
CA LYS A 74 18.67 14.83 12.13
C LYS A 74 19.62 13.66 11.95
N TRP A 75 20.13 13.11 13.06
CA TRP A 75 21.02 11.95 13.06
C TRP A 75 20.38 10.73 12.38
N PHE A 76 19.14 10.39 12.72
CA PHE A 76 18.43 9.23 12.17
C PHE A 76 18.21 9.33 10.64
N THR A 77 18.07 10.56 10.13
CA THR A 77 17.85 10.81 8.70
C THR A 77 19.13 11.15 7.93
N GLU A 78 20.31 10.98 8.52
CA GLU A 78 21.59 10.99 7.81
C GLU A 78 21.66 9.83 6.81
N GLU A 79 22.33 10.03 5.67
CA GLU A 79 22.31 9.13 4.51
C GLU A 79 22.55 7.66 4.87
N GLU A 80 23.69 7.35 5.50
CA GLU A 80 24.07 5.98 5.81
C GLU A 80 23.08 5.31 6.79
N ARG A 81 22.70 6.02 7.85
CA ARG A 81 21.78 5.50 8.88
C ARG A 81 20.39 5.29 8.33
N ASN A 82 19.95 6.21 7.48
CA ASN A 82 18.65 6.12 6.85
C ASN A 82 18.61 4.97 5.84
N ILE A 83 19.66 4.77 5.04
CA ILE A 83 19.75 3.61 4.13
C ILE A 83 19.78 2.30 4.92
N ASN A 84 20.53 2.22 6.02
CA ASN A 84 20.53 1.04 6.89
C ASN A 84 19.11 0.71 7.39
N PHE A 85 18.41 1.72 7.93
CA PHE A 85 17.02 1.55 8.34
C PHE A 85 16.10 1.11 7.19
N CYS A 86 16.29 1.66 5.99
CA CYS A 86 15.53 1.31 4.80
C CYS A 86 15.78 -0.13 4.34
N GLY A 87 17.02 -0.60 4.40
CA GLY A 87 17.38 -1.99 4.09
C GLY A 87 16.65 -2.99 4.96
N ASP A 88 16.59 -2.74 6.27
CA ASP A 88 15.93 -3.64 7.22
C ASP A 88 14.40 -3.55 7.16
N SER A 89 13.86 -2.33 7.03
CA SER A 89 12.42 -2.11 7.13
C SER A 89 11.66 -2.25 5.80
N GLY A 90 12.37 -2.14 4.67
CA GLY A 90 11.77 -2.02 3.35
C GLY A 90 11.18 -0.64 3.04
N TYR A 91 11.48 0.38 3.86
CA TYR A 91 11.18 1.79 3.52
C TYR A 91 12.18 2.34 2.50
N LEU A 92 11.87 3.52 1.95
CA LEU A 92 12.74 4.24 1.03
C LEU A 92 13.48 5.39 1.73
N PRO A 93 14.74 5.69 1.37
CA PRO A 93 15.48 6.80 1.96
C PRO A 93 14.81 8.16 1.72
N VAL A 94 14.85 9.04 2.72
CA VAL A 94 14.14 10.33 2.70
C VAL A 94 15.00 11.49 2.18
N LYS A 95 16.33 11.31 2.11
CA LYS A 95 17.24 12.29 1.52
C LYS A 95 17.35 12.06 0.02
N LYS A 96 17.29 13.13 -0.78
CA LYS A 96 17.41 13.05 -2.25
C LYS A 96 18.69 12.33 -2.67
N ASP A 97 19.82 12.69 -2.06
CA ASP A 97 21.12 12.11 -2.39
C ASP A 97 21.20 10.62 -2.02
N ALA A 98 20.56 10.23 -0.91
CA ALA A 98 20.44 8.83 -0.49
C ALA A 98 19.43 8.02 -1.33
N ASN A 99 18.52 8.70 -2.02
CA ASN A 99 17.43 8.10 -2.76
C ASN A 99 17.87 7.74 -4.19
N ASN A 100 18.99 7.04 -4.31
CA ASN A 100 19.46 6.44 -5.56
C ASN A 100 19.95 4.99 -5.30
N ILE A 101 19.79 4.13 -6.30
CA ILE A 101 20.09 2.70 -6.18
C ILE A 101 21.58 2.40 -5.93
N ASP A 102 22.49 3.26 -6.42
CA ASP A 102 23.93 3.08 -6.25
C ASP A 102 24.37 3.34 -4.81
N SER A 103 23.91 4.44 -4.19
CA SER A 103 24.11 4.72 -2.76
C SER A 103 23.51 3.62 -1.89
N PHE A 104 22.31 3.16 -2.23
CA PHE A 104 21.67 2.03 -1.53
C PHE A 104 22.55 0.79 -1.58
N ASN A 105 22.93 0.33 -2.78
CA ASN A 105 23.76 -0.86 -2.97
C ASN A 105 25.14 -0.73 -2.30
N LYS A 106 25.73 0.47 -2.33
CA LYS A 106 26.99 0.77 -1.66
C LYS A 106 26.88 0.54 -0.16
N VAL A 107 25.92 1.18 0.51
CA VAL A 107 25.76 1.09 1.97
C VAL A 107 25.37 -0.32 2.39
N ILE A 108 24.48 -1.00 1.66
CA ILE A 108 24.12 -2.40 1.93
C ILE A 108 25.35 -3.30 1.92
N LYS A 109 26.26 -3.09 0.95
CA LYS A 109 27.51 -3.83 0.84
C LYS A 109 28.50 -3.46 1.96
N GLU A 110 28.71 -2.17 2.22
CA GLU A 110 29.66 -1.70 3.24
C GLU A 110 29.26 -2.15 4.65
N ASN A 111 27.96 -2.16 4.94
CA ASN A 111 27.41 -2.53 6.25
C ASN A 111 27.00 -4.00 6.36
N ASN A 112 27.26 -4.83 5.33
CA ASN A 112 26.93 -6.25 5.29
C ASN A 112 25.44 -6.54 5.59
N ILE A 113 24.54 -5.71 5.08
CA ILE A 113 23.10 -5.87 5.29
C ILE A 113 22.59 -7.02 4.41
N ASN A 114 22.02 -8.06 5.04
CA ASN A 114 21.48 -9.20 4.32
C ASN A 114 20.03 -8.94 3.89
N LEU A 115 19.86 -8.47 2.66
CA LEU A 115 18.54 -8.26 2.08
C LEU A 115 17.94 -9.56 1.56
N ASN A 116 16.66 -9.77 1.84
CA ASN A 116 15.86 -10.78 1.14
C ASN A 116 15.76 -10.44 -0.36
N ASP A 117 15.88 -11.44 -1.23
CA ASP A 117 15.70 -11.31 -2.70
C ASP A 117 14.44 -10.52 -3.10
N LYS A 118 13.32 -10.71 -2.39
CA LYS A 118 12.07 -9.98 -2.63
C LYS A 118 12.21 -8.50 -2.33
N VAL A 119 12.90 -8.15 -1.25
CA VAL A 119 13.17 -6.76 -0.87
C VAL A 119 14.07 -6.12 -1.93
N LYS A 120 15.13 -6.82 -2.35
CA LYS A 120 16.01 -6.34 -3.42
C LYS A 120 15.25 -6.03 -4.71
N LYS A 121 14.47 -6.99 -5.22
CA LYS A 121 13.60 -6.79 -6.40
C LYS A 121 12.61 -5.64 -6.20
N THR A 122 12.08 -5.49 -4.99
CA THR A 122 11.15 -4.40 -4.64
C THR A 122 11.85 -3.05 -4.67
N MET A 123 13.09 -2.96 -4.17
CA MET A 123 13.87 -1.74 -4.21
C MET A 123 14.21 -1.35 -5.64
N ASP A 124 14.65 -2.30 -6.48
CA ASP A 124 14.94 -2.03 -7.90
C ASP A 124 13.73 -1.37 -8.60
N VAL A 125 12.55 -1.95 -8.48
CA VAL A 125 11.31 -1.40 -9.04
C VAL A 125 10.92 -0.06 -8.39
N ALA A 126 11.10 0.08 -7.08
CA ALA A 126 10.75 1.30 -6.35
C ALA A 126 11.62 2.49 -6.77
N TYR A 127 12.93 2.30 -6.91
CA TYR A 127 13.84 3.35 -7.38
C TYR A 127 13.55 3.76 -8.83
N ASP A 128 13.22 2.80 -9.70
CA ASP A 128 12.79 3.10 -11.06
C ASP A 128 11.47 3.88 -11.08
N THR A 129 10.51 3.51 -10.22
CA THR A 129 9.24 4.22 -10.07
C THR A 129 9.45 5.66 -9.58
N LEU A 130 10.33 5.85 -8.59
CA LEU A 130 10.67 7.18 -8.07
C LEU A 130 11.31 8.10 -9.13
N LYS A 131 12.09 7.51 -10.04
CA LYS A 131 12.79 8.24 -11.10
C LYS A 131 11.88 8.59 -12.27
N ASN A 132 10.97 7.68 -12.64
CA ASN A 132 10.22 7.76 -13.89
C ASN A 132 8.77 8.24 -13.72
N ASN A 133 8.27 8.38 -12.49
CA ASN A 133 6.88 8.75 -12.23
C ASN A 133 6.75 10.11 -11.56
N THR A 134 5.62 10.77 -11.80
CA THR A 134 5.18 11.90 -10.99
C THR A 134 4.62 11.40 -9.67
N LEU A 135 5.35 11.67 -8.59
CA LEU A 135 4.94 11.31 -7.24
C LEU A 135 3.86 12.25 -6.73
N TYR A 136 2.83 11.69 -6.08
CA TYR A 136 1.82 12.46 -5.38
C TYR A 136 1.58 11.92 -3.98
N THR A 137 1.23 12.81 -3.07
CA THR A 137 0.83 12.45 -1.72
C THR A 137 -0.39 13.25 -1.32
N ASN A 138 -1.24 12.65 -0.48
CA ASN A 138 -2.46 13.30 -0.03
C ASN A 138 -2.12 14.40 0.98
N LYS A 139 -2.58 15.62 0.73
CA LYS A 139 -2.50 16.71 1.71
C LYS A 139 -3.59 16.53 2.76
N ALA A 140 -3.31 16.95 3.99
CA ALA A 140 -4.36 17.09 5.00
C ALA A 140 -5.32 18.22 4.58
N PHE A 141 -6.61 18.02 4.81
CA PHE A 141 -7.67 18.99 4.57
C PHE A 141 -8.83 18.76 5.54
N ASP A 142 -9.64 19.79 5.75
CA ASP A 142 -10.80 19.74 6.64
C ASP A 142 -11.82 18.70 6.16
N GLY A 143 -12.34 17.90 7.08
CA GLY A 143 -13.21 16.76 6.73
C GLY A 143 -12.48 15.54 6.17
N GLY A 144 -11.15 15.58 6.00
CA GLY A 144 -10.38 14.45 5.42
C GLY A 144 -10.55 13.12 6.16
N ARG A 145 -10.75 13.15 7.49
CA ARG A 145 -11.08 11.94 8.27
C ARG A 145 -12.43 11.34 7.88
N ASN A 146 -13.43 12.16 7.63
CA ASN A 146 -14.75 11.71 7.21
C ASN A 146 -14.72 11.19 5.77
N ALA A 147 -14.03 11.90 4.87
CA ALA A 147 -13.79 11.44 3.50
C ALA A 147 -13.11 10.08 3.45
N ARG A 148 -12.09 9.85 4.31
CA ARG A 148 -11.42 8.55 4.42
C ARG A 148 -12.40 7.44 4.83
N LYS A 149 -13.32 7.68 5.76
CA LYS A 149 -14.34 6.69 6.11
C LYS A 149 -15.26 6.36 4.93
N VAL A 150 -15.64 7.34 4.12
CA VAL A 150 -16.46 7.09 2.93
C VAL A 150 -15.69 6.24 1.92
N LEU A 151 -14.43 6.58 1.64
CA LEU A 151 -13.57 5.81 0.74
C LEU A 151 -13.37 4.36 1.20
N GLU A 152 -13.24 4.15 2.52
CA GLU A 152 -12.98 2.84 3.10
C GLU A 152 -14.23 1.95 3.17
N TYR A 153 -15.36 2.50 3.64
CA TYR A 153 -16.52 1.69 4.02
C TYR A 153 -17.66 1.69 3.02
N ASN A 154 -17.76 2.67 2.11
CA ASN A 154 -18.97 2.82 1.29
C ASN A 154 -19.26 1.61 0.37
N LEU A 155 -18.26 1.12 -0.36
CA LEU A 155 -18.41 -0.09 -1.18
C LEU A 155 -18.31 -1.36 -0.34
N TYR A 156 -17.45 -1.35 0.69
CA TYR A 156 -17.22 -2.51 1.54
C TYR A 156 -18.50 -2.94 2.28
N ASP A 157 -19.18 -1.99 2.92
CA ASP A 157 -20.43 -2.24 3.64
C ASP A 157 -21.54 -2.69 2.69
N LEU A 158 -21.60 -2.10 1.49
CA LEU A 158 -22.53 -2.53 0.44
C LEU A 158 -22.26 -3.98 0.04
N ALA A 159 -21.00 -4.34 -0.23
CA ALA A 159 -20.62 -5.69 -0.62
C ALA A 159 -20.93 -6.73 0.48
N ILE A 160 -20.72 -6.39 1.77
CA ILE A 160 -21.12 -7.26 2.89
C ILE A 160 -22.63 -7.52 2.89
N ASN A 161 -23.43 -6.47 2.70
CA ASN A 161 -24.89 -6.59 2.72
C ASN A 161 -25.40 -7.36 1.50
N ASP A 162 -24.87 -7.06 0.31
CA ASP A 162 -25.19 -7.77 -0.92
C ASP A 162 -24.83 -9.26 -0.79
N ARG A 163 -23.67 -9.58 -0.19
CA ARG A 163 -23.24 -10.96 0.05
C ARG A 163 -24.20 -11.73 0.94
N LYS A 164 -24.74 -11.14 2.02
CA LYS A 164 -25.73 -11.79 2.89
C LYS A 164 -26.98 -12.21 2.11
N GLU A 165 -27.43 -11.36 1.18
CA GLU A 165 -28.58 -11.65 0.34
C GLU A 165 -28.27 -12.70 -0.75
N VAL A 166 -27.06 -12.67 -1.32
CA VAL A 166 -26.58 -13.73 -2.22
C VAL A 166 -26.57 -15.08 -1.51
N GLU A 167 -26.06 -15.15 -0.28
CA GLU A 167 -26.01 -16.40 0.50
C GLU A 167 -27.41 -16.95 0.81
N LYS A 168 -28.38 -16.09 1.10
CA LYS A 168 -29.79 -16.50 1.25
C LYS A 168 -30.35 -17.06 -0.05
N ALA A 169 -30.08 -16.41 -1.18
CA ALA A 169 -30.53 -16.86 -2.50
C ALA A 169 -29.93 -18.22 -2.88
N LEU A 170 -28.64 -18.44 -2.60
CA LEU A 170 -27.96 -19.72 -2.81
C LEU A 170 -28.59 -20.83 -1.95
N LYS A 171 -28.87 -20.56 -0.67
CA LYS A 171 -29.57 -21.50 0.22
C LYS A 171 -30.98 -21.86 -0.27
N ASN A 172 -31.63 -20.95 -0.99
CA ASN A 172 -32.93 -21.16 -1.61
C ASN A 172 -32.85 -21.80 -3.02
N GLY A 173 -31.68 -22.30 -3.42
CA GLY A 173 -31.50 -23.10 -4.63
C GLY A 173 -31.21 -22.30 -5.90
N LYS A 174 -31.00 -20.98 -5.82
CA LYS A 174 -30.55 -20.19 -6.98
C LYS A 174 -29.10 -20.51 -7.33
N SER A 175 -28.76 -20.41 -8.61
CA SER A 175 -27.35 -20.47 -9.03
C SER A 175 -26.60 -19.22 -8.57
N LEU A 176 -25.26 -19.28 -8.53
CA LEU A 176 -24.43 -18.11 -8.22
C LEU A 176 -24.70 -16.97 -9.21
N GLU A 177 -24.81 -17.28 -10.49
CA GLU A 177 -25.10 -16.29 -11.54
C GLU A 177 -26.45 -15.60 -11.28
N GLU A 178 -27.51 -16.36 -11.01
CA GLU A 178 -28.83 -15.79 -10.70
C GLU A 178 -28.84 -14.96 -9.42
N ALA A 179 -28.09 -15.39 -8.40
CA ALA A 179 -28.00 -14.71 -7.11
C ALA A 179 -27.22 -13.38 -7.22
N THR A 180 -26.21 -13.30 -8.09
CA THR A 180 -25.34 -12.12 -8.23
C THR A 180 -25.78 -11.14 -9.31
N LYS A 181 -26.58 -11.59 -10.30
CA LYS A 181 -26.96 -10.83 -11.51
C LYS A 181 -27.37 -9.37 -11.28
N LYS A 182 -28.13 -9.09 -10.21
CA LYS A 182 -28.59 -7.73 -9.93
C LYS A 182 -27.49 -6.81 -9.37
N TYR A 183 -26.48 -7.38 -8.71
CA TYR A 183 -25.39 -6.64 -8.06
C TYR A 183 -24.24 -6.34 -9.03
N THR A 184 -24.02 -7.19 -10.03
CA THR A 184 -22.93 -7.09 -11.00
C THR A 184 -23.32 -6.39 -12.30
N SER A 185 -24.38 -5.57 -12.26
CA SER A 185 -24.85 -4.82 -13.44
C SER A 185 -24.32 -3.39 -13.44
N ASP A 186 -24.08 -2.83 -14.64
CA ASP A 186 -23.66 -1.43 -14.80
C ASP A 186 -24.64 -0.47 -14.11
N LYS A 187 -25.94 -0.75 -14.19
CA LYS A 187 -26.97 0.04 -13.51
C LYS A 187 -26.78 0.07 -11.98
N ASN A 188 -26.38 -1.06 -11.39
CA ASN A 188 -26.11 -1.11 -9.95
C ASN A 188 -24.80 -0.39 -9.59
N PHE A 189 -23.78 -0.53 -10.43
CA PHE A 189 -22.52 0.20 -10.30
C PHE A 189 -22.76 1.72 -10.35
N GLU A 190 -23.48 2.23 -11.34
CA GLU A 190 -23.77 3.67 -11.47
C GLU A 190 -24.56 4.19 -10.26
N LYS A 191 -25.56 3.43 -9.79
CA LYS A 191 -26.31 3.78 -8.58
C LYS A 191 -25.41 3.88 -7.35
N TRP A 192 -24.49 2.92 -7.19
CA TRP A 192 -23.49 3.00 -6.13
C TRP A 192 -22.57 4.21 -6.31
N TYR A 193 -22.06 4.44 -7.52
CA TYR A 193 -21.13 5.52 -7.84
C TYR A 193 -21.73 6.91 -7.56
N GLU A 194 -23.00 7.14 -7.94
CA GLU A 194 -23.73 8.37 -7.60
C GLU A 194 -23.86 8.57 -6.09
N SER A 195 -24.23 7.51 -5.36
CA SER A 195 -24.34 7.53 -3.89
C SER A 195 -23.00 7.79 -3.22
N PHE A 196 -21.94 7.13 -3.71
CA PHE A 196 -20.57 7.29 -3.26
C PHE A 196 -20.09 8.74 -3.47
N ASN A 197 -20.27 9.28 -4.67
CA ASN A 197 -19.90 10.66 -5.00
C ASN A 197 -20.63 11.67 -4.11
N LYS A 198 -21.92 11.45 -3.85
CA LYS A 198 -22.69 12.29 -2.94
C LYS A 198 -22.13 12.22 -1.52
N ALA A 199 -21.94 11.02 -0.98
CA ALA A 199 -21.39 10.81 0.36
C ALA A 199 -20.01 11.45 0.51
N LEU A 200 -19.15 11.34 -0.51
CA LEU A 200 -17.82 11.94 -0.49
C LEU A 200 -17.89 13.47 -0.47
N LYS A 201 -18.74 14.08 -1.31
CA LYS A 201 -18.97 15.53 -1.30
C LYS A 201 -19.54 16.04 0.01
N ASP A 202 -20.42 15.28 0.65
CA ASP A 202 -21.03 15.66 1.93
C ASP A 202 -20.06 15.48 3.11
N SER A 203 -19.05 14.61 2.98
CA SER A 203 -18.06 14.35 4.03
C SER A 203 -17.01 15.47 4.22
N VAL A 204 -16.89 16.36 3.25
CA VAL A 204 -15.89 17.45 3.20
C VAL A 204 -16.52 18.83 3.36
N LYS A 205 -17.80 18.88 3.73
CA LYS A 205 -18.54 20.11 4.05
C LYS A 205 -18.42 20.49 5.52
#